data_AF-A0A9W5IQR0-F1
#
_entry.id   AF-A0A9W5IQR0-F1
#
_cell.length_a   1.000
_cell.length_b   1.000
_cell.length_c   1.000
_cell.angle_alpha   90.00
_cell.angle_beta   90.00
_cell.angle_gamma   90.00
#
_symmetry.space_group_name_H-M   'P 1'
#
loop_
_entity.id
_entity.type
_entity.pdbx_description
1 polymer ?
#
loop_
_entity_poly.entity_id
_entity_poly.type
_entity_poly.pdbx_seq_one_letter_code
_entity_poly.pdbx_strand_id
1 'polypeptide(L)'
;MRDEATRVAQTPDQSLLDKASFVLAIKADMPNEALRQKIPSVVKIGTVEKVKELVAYHLPGIKVHALSVAPRELPYHSGYVYFELDKKHELWDMFDTSSGMAFHLAGNFPNLDVEFWAIKSLS
;
A
#
# COMPACT_ATOMS: atom_id res chain seq x y z
N MET A 1 24.79 2.55 2.52
CA MET A 1 24.27 2.49 1.14
C MET A 1 22.78 2.26 1.24
N ARG A 2 21.99 3.34 1.27
CA ARG A 2 20.53 3.32 1.51
C ARG A 2 19.83 3.61 0.18
N ASP A 3 19.47 2.57 -0.54
CA ASP A 3 18.41 2.66 -1.57
C ASP A 3 17.13 2.10 -0.94
N GLU A 4 16.60 2.88 0.00
CA GLU A 4 15.32 2.61 0.64
C GLU A 4 14.27 3.43 -0.11
N ALA A 5 13.56 2.79 -1.05
CA ALA A 5 12.54 3.40 -1.89
C ALA A 5 11.32 3.79 -1.04
N THR A 6 11.44 4.88 -0.27
CA THR A 6 10.29 5.56 0.31
C THR A 6 9.51 6.16 -0.85
N ARG A 7 8.27 5.72 -1.03
CA ARG A 7 7.37 6.18 -2.09
C ARG A 7 6.15 6.77 -1.40
N VAL A 8 6.07 8.09 -1.41
CA VAL A 8 4.92 8.80 -0.86
C VAL A 8 3.82 8.72 -1.91
N ALA A 9 2.81 7.89 -1.69
CA ALA A 9 1.51 8.18 -2.26
C ALA A 9 0.95 9.42 -1.55
N GLN A 10 0.19 10.27 -2.22
CA GLN A 10 -0.72 11.17 -1.53
C GLN A 10 -2.11 10.57 -1.69
N THR A 11 -2.79 10.34 -0.57
CA THR A 11 -4.14 9.80 -0.61
C THR A 11 -5.09 10.82 -1.21
N PRO A 12 -6.01 10.40 -2.09
CA PRO A 12 -7.14 11.25 -2.47
C PRO A 12 -8.03 11.47 -1.24
N ASP A 13 -8.37 12.73 -0.95
CA ASP A 13 -9.38 13.24 0.00
C ASP A 13 -9.73 12.32 1.20
N GLN A 14 -9.48 12.81 2.43
CA GLN A 14 -9.83 12.15 3.69
C GLN A 14 -11.30 11.67 3.75
N SER A 15 -12.21 12.30 3.00
CA SER A 15 -13.61 11.87 2.89
C SER A 15 -13.79 10.43 2.35
N LEU A 16 -12.76 9.84 1.74
CA LEU A 16 -12.74 8.48 1.22
C LEU A 16 -12.30 7.43 2.24
N LEU A 17 -11.70 7.82 3.37
CA LEU A 17 -11.17 6.89 4.37
C LEU A 17 -12.21 5.86 4.82
N ASP A 18 -13.45 6.29 5.05
CA ASP A 18 -14.54 5.41 5.44
C ASP A 18 -15.31 4.81 4.26
N LYS A 19 -15.33 5.50 3.12
CA LYS A 19 -16.21 5.20 1.98
C LYS A 19 -15.55 4.35 0.89
N ALA A 20 -14.25 4.08 1.01
CA ALA A 20 -13.49 3.31 0.04
C ALA A 20 -12.72 2.15 0.68
N SER A 21 -12.48 1.13 -0.13
CA SER A 21 -11.36 0.20 0.04
C SER A 21 -10.11 0.78 -0.64
N PHE A 22 -8.95 0.51 -0.07
CA PHE A 22 -7.68 0.99 -0.60
C PHE A 22 -6.85 -0.19 -1.09
N VAL A 23 -6.36 -0.11 -2.32
CA VAL A 23 -5.66 -1.19 -3.00
C VAL A 23 -4.33 -0.70 -3.55
N LEU A 24 -3.25 -1.39 -3.22
CA LEU A 24 -1.96 -1.28 -3.88
C LEU A 24 -1.90 -2.29 -5.02
N ALA A 25 -1.63 -1.83 -6.24
CA ALA A 25 -1.26 -2.70 -7.35
C ALA A 25 0.25 -2.60 -7.55
N ILE A 26 0.95 -3.72 -7.50
CA ILE A 26 2.42 -3.76 -7.61
C ILE A 26 2.82 -4.70 -8.74
N LYS A 27 3.74 -4.23 -9.59
CA LYS A 27 4.39 -5.01 -10.64
C LYS A 27 5.90 -4.81 -10.52
N ALA A 28 6.66 -5.87 -10.79
CA ALA A 28 8.11 -5.84 -10.86
C ALA A 28 8.58 -6.98 -11.77
N ASP A 29 9.82 -6.92 -12.24
CA ASP A 29 10.42 -7.97 -13.08
C ASP A 29 10.86 -9.17 -12.23
N MET A 30 9.87 -9.86 -11.67
CA MET A 30 10.02 -11.08 -10.89
C MET A 30 8.70 -11.86 -10.84
N PRO A 31 8.70 -13.15 -10.43
CA PRO A 31 7.47 -13.94 -10.37
C PRO A 31 6.40 -13.31 -9.47
N ASN A 32 5.15 -13.24 -9.97
CA ASN A 32 4.02 -12.68 -9.22
C ASN A 32 3.79 -13.37 -7.88
N GLU A 33 4.02 -14.68 -7.80
CA GLU A 33 3.89 -15.43 -6.54
C GLU A 33 4.95 -14.99 -5.50
N ALA A 34 6.16 -14.67 -5.95
CA ALA A 34 7.19 -14.14 -5.07
C ALA A 34 6.82 -12.72 -4.57
N LEU A 35 6.21 -11.88 -5.41
CA LEU A 35 5.66 -10.59 -4.97
C LEU A 35 4.54 -10.79 -3.95
N ARG A 36 3.58 -11.68 -4.24
CA ARG A 36 2.44 -12.00 -3.38
C ARG A 36 2.87 -12.38 -1.97
N GLN A 37 3.93 -13.19 -1.85
CA GLN A 37 4.45 -13.65 -0.57
C GLN A 37 5.32 -12.59 0.13
N LYS A 38 6.15 -11.85 -0.63
CA LYS A 38 7.14 -10.94 -0.05
C LYS A 38 6.53 -9.61 0.42
N ILE A 39 5.69 -8.98 -0.41
CA ILE A 39 5.18 -7.61 -0.18
C ILE A 39 4.55 -7.43 1.20
N PRO A 40 3.65 -8.30 1.69
CA PRO A 40 2.99 -8.09 3.00
C PRO A 40 3.97 -8.03 4.18
N SER A 41 5.16 -8.61 4.06
CA SER A 41 6.17 -8.62 5.13
C SER A 41 7.14 -7.43 5.09
N VAL A 42 7.27 -6.77 3.95
CA VAL A 42 8.28 -5.72 3.72
C VAL A 42 7.69 -4.35 3.42
N VAL A 43 6.38 -4.26 3.21
CA VAL A 43 5.68 -2.98 3.08
C VAL A 43 5.42 -2.38 4.46
N LYS A 44 5.63 -1.07 4.59
CA LYS A 44 5.22 -0.27 5.74
C LYS A 44 4.29 0.82 5.25
N ILE A 45 3.06 0.84 5.76
CA ILE A 45 2.05 1.82 5.42
C ILE A 45 1.66 2.59 6.69
N GLY A 46 1.52 3.89 6.57
CA GLY A 46 1.06 4.77 7.64
C GLY A 46 0.81 6.16 7.10
N THR A 47 0.66 7.14 8.00
CA THR A 47 0.57 8.54 7.57
C THR A 47 1.88 9.04 6.97
N VAL A 48 1.83 10.10 6.17
CA VAL A 48 3.03 10.77 5.64
C VAL A 48 4.03 11.11 6.74
N GLU A 49 3.53 11.52 7.90
CA GLU A 49 4.32 11.90 9.06
C GLU A 49 4.92 10.69 9.79
N LYS A 50 4.23 9.54 9.78
CA LYS A 50 4.65 8.35 10.54
C LYS A 50 5.43 7.32 9.75
N VAL A 51 5.29 7.26 8.43
CA VAL A 51 5.94 6.20 7.62
C VAL A 51 7.46 6.12 7.86
N LYS A 52 8.14 7.27 8.01
CA LYS A 52 9.59 7.31 8.31
C LYS A 52 9.92 6.77 9.71
N GLU A 53 9.08 7.06 10.69
CA GLU A 53 9.19 6.54 12.05
C GLU A 53 9.00 5.02 12.08
N LEU A 54 8.00 4.52 11.35
CA LEU A 54 7.74 3.08 11.21
C LEU A 54 8.95 2.33 10.65
N VAL A 55 9.61 2.90 9.65
CA VAL A 55 10.84 2.34 9.06
C VAL A 55 12.00 2.42 10.04
N ALA A 56 12.27 3.61 10.60
CA ALA A 56 13.42 3.83 11.47
C ALA A 56 13.41 2.94 12.72
N TYR A 57 12.24 2.76 13.33
CA TYR A 57 12.08 2.00 14.57
C TYR A 57 11.51 0.59 14.36
N HIS A 58 11.43 0.11 13.12
CA HIS A 58 10.92 -1.22 12.78
C HIS A 58 9.51 -1.50 13.32
N LEU A 59 8.69 -0.46 13.47
CA LEU A 59 7.34 -0.58 14.02
C LEU A 59 6.37 -1.23 13.02
N PRO A 60 5.29 -1.87 13.49
CA PRO A 60 4.23 -2.35 12.61
C PRO A 60 3.56 -1.16 11.90
N GLY A 61 3.32 -1.30 10.60
CA GLY A 61 2.46 -0.40 9.84
C GLY A 61 1.12 -1.06 9.54
N ILE A 62 0.26 -0.36 8.83
CA ILE A 62 -1.00 -0.91 8.33
C ILE A 62 -0.69 -2.11 7.45
N LYS A 63 -1.36 -3.22 7.74
CA LYS A 63 -1.17 -4.49 7.05
C LYS A 63 -1.82 -4.44 5.68
N VAL A 64 -1.31 -5.28 4.78
CA VAL A 64 -1.93 -5.52 3.48
C VAL A 64 -2.19 -7.00 3.26
N HIS A 65 -3.24 -7.29 2.50
CA HIS A 65 -3.65 -8.65 2.15
C HIS A 65 -3.66 -8.81 0.64
N ALA A 66 -2.95 -9.82 0.14
CA ALA A 66 -2.93 -10.08 -1.29
C ALA A 66 -4.30 -10.59 -1.78
N LEU A 67 -4.86 -9.92 -2.79
CA LEU A 67 -6.13 -10.31 -3.41
C LEU A 67 -5.92 -11.46 -4.40
N SER A 68 -6.84 -12.43 -4.42
CA SER A 68 -6.75 -13.59 -5.32
C SER A 68 -7.00 -13.22 -6.78
N VAL A 69 -7.76 -12.15 -7.01
CA VAL A 69 -8.10 -11.60 -8.33
C VAL A 69 -8.00 -10.08 -8.28
N ALA A 70 -7.81 -9.45 -9.45
CA ALA A 70 -7.88 -8.01 -9.57
C ALA A 70 -9.30 -7.51 -9.20
N PRO A 71 -9.43 -6.38 -8.49
CA PRO A 71 -10.74 -5.73 -8.30
C PRO A 71 -11.40 -5.42 -9.64
N ARG A 72 -12.72 -5.60 -9.73
CA ARG A 72 -13.46 -5.46 -11.00
C ARG A 72 -13.58 -4.02 -11.46
N GLU A 73 -13.42 -3.09 -10.54
CA GLU A 73 -13.50 -1.64 -10.71
C GLU A 73 -12.22 -1.06 -11.33
N LEU A 74 -11.11 -1.80 -11.27
CA LEU A 74 -9.82 -1.36 -11.78
C LEU A 74 -9.60 -1.81 -13.23
N PRO A 75 -8.93 -0.99 -14.07
CA PRO A 75 -8.49 -1.42 -15.38
C PRO A 75 -7.61 -2.68 -15.26
N TYR A 76 -7.77 -3.62 -16.19
CA TYR A 76 -6.92 -4.80 -16.22
C TYR A 76 -5.49 -4.39 -16.63
N HIS A 77 -4.54 -4.53 -15.69
CA HIS A 77 -3.12 -4.38 -15.97
C HIS A 77 -2.43 -5.73 -15.83
N SER A 78 -1.92 -6.26 -16.96
CA SER A 78 -1.17 -7.53 -16.95
C SER A 78 0.11 -7.39 -16.12
N GLY A 79 0.37 -8.40 -15.28
CA GLY A 79 1.58 -8.49 -14.46
C GLY A 79 1.48 -7.83 -13.08
N TYR A 80 0.35 -7.22 -12.72
CA TYR A 80 0.15 -6.65 -11.38
C TYR A 80 -0.33 -7.70 -10.37
N VAL A 81 0.12 -7.54 -9.14
CA VAL A 81 -0.40 -8.21 -7.95
C VAL A 81 -1.07 -7.15 -7.07
N TYR A 82 -2.27 -7.46 -6.59
CA TYR A 82 -3.12 -6.51 -5.88
C TYR A 82 -3.14 -6.83 -4.39
N PHE A 83 -3.05 -5.79 -3.56
CA PHE A 83 -3.02 -5.88 -2.11
C PHE A 83 -4.00 -4.88 -1.50
N GLU A 84 -4.98 -5.36 -0.75
CA GLU A 84 -5.93 -4.50 -0.02
C GLU A 84 -5.34 -4.11 1.36
N LEU A 85 -5.51 -2.85 1.75
CA LEU A 85 -5.10 -2.35 3.06
C LEU A 85 -6.09 -2.76 4.15
N ASP A 86 -5.59 -3.16 5.32
CA ASP A 86 -6.41 -3.48 6.49
C ASP A 86 -6.84 -2.22 7.24
N LYS A 87 -8.10 -1.82 7.03
CA LYS A 87 -8.72 -0.66 7.69
C LYS A 87 -8.93 -0.83 9.20
N LYS A 88 -8.79 -2.04 9.74
CA LYS A 88 -9.00 -2.32 11.18
C LYS A 88 -7.75 -2.07 12.02
N HIS A 89 -6.66 -1.63 11.41
CA HIS A 89 -5.41 -1.34 12.10
C HIS A 89 -5.53 -0.08 12.96
N GLU A 90 -4.90 -0.06 14.14
CA GLU A 90 -4.95 1.10 15.08
C GLU A 90 -4.42 2.41 14.48
N LEU A 91 -3.53 2.31 13.49
CA LEU A 91 -2.97 3.46 12.77
C LEU A 91 -3.97 4.07 11.78
N TRP A 92 -5.10 3.42 11.50
CA TRP A 92 -6.08 3.89 10.54
C TRP A 92 -6.71 5.21 10.99
N ASP A 93 -7.09 5.31 12.26
CA ASP A 93 -7.70 6.51 12.85
C ASP A 93 -6.77 7.73 12.82
N MET A 94 -5.45 7.51 12.68
CA MET A 94 -4.50 8.60 12.54
C MET A 94 -4.63 9.34 11.20
N PHE A 95 -5.27 8.74 10.20
CA PHE A 95 -5.41 9.38 8.89
C PHE A 95 -6.32 10.60 8.89
N ASP A 96 -7.32 10.64 9.78
CA ASP A 96 -8.30 11.73 9.90
C ASP A 96 -7.65 13.10 10.12
N THR A 97 -6.49 13.11 10.77
CA THR A 97 -5.74 14.33 11.10
C THR A 97 -4.45 14.49 10.31
N SER A 98 -4.18 13.57 9.38
CA SER A 98 -2.94 13.52 8.62
C SER A 98 -3.03 14.18 7.25
N SER A 99 -1.87 14.51 6.67
CA SER A 99 -1.79 15.04 5.31
C SER A 99 -2.01 13.98 4.21
N GLY A 100 -2.19 12.71 4.60
CA GLY A 100 -2.40 11.57 3.69
C GLY A 100 -1.70 10.29 4.13
N MET A 101 -1.85 9.23 3.34
CA MET A 101 -1.18 7.95 3.50
C MET A 101 0.12 7.92 2.70
N ALA A 102 1.16 7.33 3.25
CA ALA A 102 2.40 7.03 2.55
C ALA A 102 2.79 5.57 2.78
N PHE A 103 3.66 5.06 1.91
CA PHE A 103 4.21 3.73 2.09
C PHE A 103 5.72 3.66 1.84
N HIS A 104 6.31 2.61 2.36
CA HIS A 104 7.70 2.26 2.15
C HIS A 104 7.77 0.78 1.78
N LEU A 105 8.54 0.44 0.74
CA LEU A 105 8.79 -0.93 0.34
C LEU A 105 10.28 -1.24 0.55
N ALA A 106 10.56 -2.13 1.50
CA ALA A 106 11.93 -2.55 1.77
C ALA A 106 12.37 -3.69 0.83
N GLY A 107 13.57 -3.56 0.28
CA GLY A 107 14.21 -4.58 -0.54
C GLY A 107 14.28 -4.24 -2.03
N ASN A 108 14.85 -5.17 -2.80
CA ASN A 108 15.04 -5.01 -4.24
C ASN A 108 13.83 -5.55 -5.02
N PHE A 109 13.29 -4.71 -5.89
CA PHE A 109 12.19 -5.00 -6.82
C PHE A 109 12.55 -4.39 -8.18
N PRO A 110 13.15 -5.16 -9.10
CA PRO A 110 13.58 -4.64 -10.40
C PRO A 110 12.39 -4.13 -11.21
N ASN A 111 12.55 -2.96 -11.86
CA ASN A 111 11.50 -2.32 -12.66
C ASN A 111 10.15 -2.21 -11.91
N LEU A 112 10.23 -1.84 -10.63
CA LEU A 112 9.08 -1.67 -9.75
C LEU A 112 8.14 -0.57 -10.31
N ASP A 113 6.89 -0.97 -10.52
CA ASP A 113 5.76 -0.11 -10.81
C ASP A 113 4.70 -0.30 -9.72
N VAL A 114 4.14 0.82 -9.25
CA VAL A 114 3.18 0.83 -8.14
C VAL A 114 2.05 1.80 -8.45
N GLU A 115 0.83 1.31 -8.33
CA GLU A 115 -0.38 2.12 -8.36
C GLU A 115 -1.09 2.05 -7.01
N PHE A 116 -1.73 3.15 -6.62
CA PHE A 116 -2.51 3.23 -5.40
C PHE A 116 -3.94 3.69 -5.73
N TRP A 117 -4.91 2.86 -5.37
CA TRP A 117 -6.30 3.02 -5.76
C TRP A 117 -7.19 3.14 -4.52
N ALA A 118 -8.10 4.11 -4.56
CA ALA A 118 -9.26 4.16 -3.68
C ALA A 118 -10.48 3.70 -4.48
N ILE A 119 -11.05 2.56 -4.11
CA ILE A 119 -12.24 1.98 -4.74
C ILE A 119 -13.42 2.29 -3.83
N LYS A 120 -14.31 3.18 -4.28
CA LYS A 120 -15.53 3.50 -3.54
C LYS A 120 -16.37 2.25 -3.39
N SER A 121 -16.73 1.91 -2.16
CA SER A 121 -17.73 0.88 -1.92
C SER A 121 -19.07 1.41 -2.42
N LEU A 122 -19.71 0.66 -3.32
CA LEU A 122 -21.10 0.92 -3.71
C LEU A 122 -21.98 0.52 -2.52
N SER A 123 -22.19 1.44 -1.58
CA SER A 123 -23.25 1.36 -0.57
C SER A 123 -24.39 2.29 -0.93
#